data_AF-A0A969ELK3-F1
#
_entry.id   AF-A0A969ELK3-F1
#
_cell.length_a   1.000
_cell.length_b   1.000
_cell.length_c   1.000
_cell.angle_alpha   90.00
_cell.angle_beta   90.00
_cell.angle_gamma   90.00
#
_symmetry.space_group_name_H-M   'P 1'
#
loop_
_entity.id
_entity.type
_entity.pdbx_description
1 polymer ?
#
loop_
_entity_poly.entity_id
_entity_poly.type
_entity_poly.pdbx_seq_one_letter_code
_entity_poly.pdbx_strand_id
1 'polypeptide(L)' 'MECICEILPSGIKIILCDTGRPFKPEDVPKPDITSPLDERKKGGLGLFFIDQMMDEAKFEFTSQKNILVLVKYK' A
#
# COMPACT_ATOMS: atom_id res chain seq x y z
N MET A 1 7.95 6.30 11.03
CA MET A 1 7.20 5.20 10.38
C MET A 1 7.34 3.98 11.27
N GLU A 2 6.23 3.37 11.61
CA GLU A 2 6.16 2.13 12.40
C GLU A 2 5.60 1.01 11.51
N CYS A 3 6.07 -0.21 11.73
CA CYS A 3 5.60 -1.40 11.03
C CYS A 3 5.35 -2.50 12.06
N ILE A 4 4.14 -3.06 12.04
CA ILE A 4 3.74 -4.19 12.87
C ILE A 4 3.41 -5.34 11.94
N CYS A 5 3.94 -6.51 12.25
CA CYS A 5 3.66 -7.73 11.51
C CYS A 5 3.06 -8.77 12.44
N GLU A 6 1.89 -9.28 12.08
CA GLU A 6 1.13 -10.28 12.81
C GLU A 6 1.01 -11.54 11.94
N ILE A 7 1.48 -12.68 12.46
CA ILE A 7 1.20 -13.98 11.83
C ILE A 7 -0.22 -14.38 12.21
N LEU A 8 -1.06 -14.60 11.19
CA LEU A 8 -2.40 -15.13 11.35
C LEU A 8 -2.39 -16.65 11.07
N PRO A 9 -3.32 -17.44 11.63
CA PRO A 9 -3.46 -18.85 11.26
C PRO A 9 -3.61 -19.06 9.75
N SER A 10 -4.30 -18.13 9.08
CA SER A 10 -4.61 -18.14 7.65
C SER A 10 -3.63 -17.35 6.78
N GLY A 11 -2.62 -16.67 7.32
CA GLY A 11 -1.79 -15.76 6.54
C GLY A 11 -0.92 -14.81 7.36
N ILE A 12 -0.71 -13.62 6.82
CA ILE A 12 0.06 -12.54 7.43
C ILE A 12 -0.73 -11.24 7.35
N LYS A 13 -0.66 -10.44 8.42
CA LYS A 13 -1.18 -9.08 8.47
C LYS A 13 -0.05 -8.12 8.77
N ILE A 14 0.04 -7.06 7.98
CA ILE A 14 1.05 -6.02 8.10
C ILE A 14 0.32 -4.70 8.34
N ILE A 15 0.74 -3.94 9.35
CA ILE A 15 0.19 -2.63 9.67
C ILE A 15 1.33 -1.62 9.57
N LEU A 16 1.21 -0.67 8.67
CA LEU A 16 2.16 0.42 8.49
C LEU A 16 1.54 1.71 9.01
N CYS A 17 2.28 2.45 9.83
CA CYS A 17 1.86 3.73 10.39
C CYS A 17 2.90 4.82 10.08
N ASP A 18 2.45 5.96 9.56
CA ASP A 18 3.31 7.12 9.30
C ASP A 18 2.59 8.45 9.53
N THR A 19 3.33 9.55 9.49
CA THR A 19 2.84 10.93 9.67
C THR A 19 3.05 11.76 8.40
N GLY A 20 3.15 11.11 7.25
CA GLY A 20 3.23 11.74 5.94
C GLY A 20 1.92 12.42 5.55
N ARG A 21 1.92 13.08 4.39
CA ARG A 21 0.69 13.73 3.89
C ARG A 21 -0.32 12.64 3.49
N PRO A 22 -1.56 12.70 4.00
CA PRO A 22 -2.60 11.79 3.54
C PRO A 22 -2.87 12.04 2.05
N PHE A 23 -3.29 11.00 1.36
CA PHE A 23 -3.68 11.06 -0.04
C PHE A 23 -4.94 10.22 -0.23
N LYS A 24 -5.58 10.37 -1.39
CA LYS A 24 -6.71 9.54 -1.79
C LYS A 24 -6.22 8.43 -2.72
N PRO A 25 -6.19 7.16 -2.29
CA PRO A 25 -5.73 6.06 -3.12
C PRO A 25 -6.47 5.96 -4.46
N GLU A 26 -7.76 6.28 -4.47
CA GLU A 26 -8.62 6.30 -5.66
C GLU A 26 -8.22 7.35 -6.71
N ASP A 27 -7.54 8.43 -6.29
CA ASP A 27 -7.10 9.49 -7.19
C ASP A 27 -5.74 9.19 -7.83
N VAL A 28 -5.07 8.10 -7.43
CA VAL A 28 -3.76 7.73 -7.95
C VAL A 28 -3.92 6.89 -9.23
N PRO A 29 -3.44 7.37 -10.39
CA PRO A 29 -3.58 6.62 -11.64
C PRO A 29 -2.75 5.35 -11.60
N LYS A 30 -3.24 4.31 -12.29
CA LYS A 30 -2.47 3.08 -12.50
C LYS A 30 -1.15 3.40 -13.20
N PRO A 31 -0.01 2.87 -12.71
CA PRO A 31 1.28 3.13 -13.33
C PRO A 31 1.37 2.42 -14.68
N ASP A 32 2.16 2.98 -15.59
CA ASP A 32 2.61 2.27 -16.78
C ASP A 32 3.66 1.24 -16.39
N ILE A 33 3.37 -0.03 -16.67
CA ILE A 33 4.26 -1.17 -16.39
C ILE A 33 4.89 -1.75 -17.67
N THR A 34 4.55 -1.18 -18.83
CA THR A 34 4.92 -1.69 -20.15
C THR A 34 6.13 -0.98 -20.75
N SER A 35 6.25 0.34 -20.55
CA SER A 35 7.38 1.12 -21.06
C SER A 35 8.70 0.77 -20.35
N PRO A 36 9.86 1.07 -20.97
CA PRO A 36 11.17 1.04 -20.31
C PRO A 36 11.17 1.79 -18.97
N LEU A 37 11.95 1.32 -18.00
CA LEU A 37 11.93 1.84 -16.62
C LEU A 37 12.21 3.35 -16.52
N ASP A 38 13.08 3.86 -17.37
CA ASP A 38 13.50 5.26 -17.49
C ASP A 38 12.41 6.17 -18.09
N GLU A 39 11.46 5.61 -18.84
CA GLU A 39 10.33 6.33 -19.44
C GLU A 39 9.08 6.34 -18.55
N ARG A 40 9.04 5.51 -17.49
CA ARG A 40 7.87 5.40 -16.61
C ARG A 40 7.70 6.66 -15.76
N LYS A 41 6.45 7.13 -15.65
CA LYS A 41 6.09 8.20 -14.73
C LYS A 41 6.34 7.78 -13.29
N LYS A 42 6.82 8.72 -12.47
CA LYS A 42 6.98 8.51 -11.03
C LYS A 42 5.62 8.41 -10.33
N GLY A 43 5.54 7.53 -9.33
CA GLY A 43 4.34 7.33 -8.50
C GLY A 43 3.45 6.18 -8.97
N GLY A 44 2.48 5.79 -8.14
CA GLY A 44 1.51 4.72 -8.44
C GLY A 44 2.00 3.28 -8.28
N LEU A 45 3.30 3.02 -8.44
CA LEU A 45 3.87 1.66 -8.31
C LEU A 45 3.61 1.01 -6.94
N GLY A 46 3.66 1.77 -5.85
CA GLY A 46 3.39 1.23 -4.51
C GLY A 46 1.97 0.67 -4.37
N LEU A 47 0.96 1.43 -4.81
CA LEU A 47 -0.43 0.97 -4.81
C LEU A 47 -0.64 -0.20 -5.77
N PHE A 48 0.00 -0.16 -6.94
CA PHE A 48 -0.05 -1.26 -7.89
C PHE A 48 0.49 -2.56 -7.29
N PHE A 49 1.65 -2.52 -6.61
CA PHE A 49 2.19 -3.71 -5.96
C PHE A 49 1.30 -4.21 -4.82
N ILE A 50 0.72 -3.30 -4.03
CA ILE A 50 -0.25 -3.69 -2.99
C ILE A 50 -1.43 -4.44 -3.62
N ASP A 51 -2.00 -3.92 -4.70
CA ASP A 51 -3.13 -4.53 -5.44
C ASP A 51 -2.77 -5.89 -6.06
N GLN A 52 -1.53 -6.08 -6.52
CA GLN A 52 -1.09 -7.33 -7.12
C GLN A 52 -0.68 -8.40 -6.09
N MET A 53 -0.15 -7.99 -4.94
CA MET A 53 0.48 -8.90 -3.99
C MET A 53 -0.44 -9.25 -2.83
N MET A 54 -1.26 -8.32 -2.35
CA MET A 54 -2.06 -8.49 -1.14
C MET A 54 -3.49 -8.90 -1.49
N ASP A 55 -4.15 -9.64 -0.61
CA ASP A 55 -5.56 -10.01 -0.80
C ASP A 55 -6.49 -8.94 -0.24
N GLU A 56 -6.05 -8.25 0.83
CA GLU A 56 -6.74 -7.07 1.34
C GLU A 56 -5.76 -5.92 1.59
N ALA A 57 -6.23 -4.71 1.28
CA ALA A 57 -5.57 -3.46 1.65
C ALA A 57 -6.61 -2.48 2.17
N LYS A 58 -6.37 -1.89 3.35
CA LYS A 58 -7.24 -0.87 3.96
C LYS A 58 -6.39 0.33 4.35
N PHE A 59 -6.80 1.49 3.87
CA PHE A 59 -6.18 2.77 4.19
C PHE A 59 -7.08 3.52 5.17
N GLU A 60 -6.48 4.02 6.25
CA GLU A 60 -7.14 4.90 7.22
C GLU A 60 -6.27 6.14 7.41
N PHE A 61 -6.86 7.30 7.14
CA PHE A 61 -6.19 8.59 7.25
C PHE A 61 -6.85 9.38 8.38
N THR A 62 -6.08 9.67 9.43
CA THR A 62 -6.52 10.49 10.57
C THR A 62 -5.79 11.83 10.54
N SER A 63 -6.19 12.76 11.42
CA SER A 63 -5.48 14.04 11.57
C SER A 63 -4.03 13.90 12.08
N GLN A 64 -3.67 12.76 12.66
CA GLN A 64 -2.38 12.54 13.33
C GLN A 64 -1.47 11.56 12.58
N LYS A 65 -2.06 10.58 11.89
CA LYS A 65 -1.35 9.47 11.25
C LYS A 65 -2.11 8.87 10.08
N ASN A 66 -1.35 8.28 9.17
CA ASN A 66 -1.81 7.38 8.13
C ASN A 66 -1.58 5.94 8.60
N ILE A 67 -2.57 5.08 8.41
CA ILE A 67 -2.50 3.65 8.72
C ILE A 67 -2.83 2.88 7.45
N LEU A 68 -1.95 1.95 7.07
CA LEU A 68 -2.18 0.99 6.00
C LEU A 68 -2.17 -0.42 6.59
N VAL A 69 -3.30 -1.11 6.49
CA VAL A 69 -3.43 -2.52 6.87
C VAL A 69 -3.42 -3.36 5.61
N LEU A 70 -2.49 -4.30 5.52
CA LEU A 70 -2.35 -5.25 4.43
C LEU A 70 -2.55 -6.67 4.96
N VAL A 71 -3.31 -7.50 4.25
CA VAL A 71 -3.50 -8.92 4.59
C VAL A 71 -3.18 -9.78 3.37
N LYS A 72 -2.39 -10.83 3.59
CA LYS A 72 -2.12 -11.88 2.59
C LYS A 72 -2.39 -13.23 3.23
N TYR A 73 -3.29 -14.00 2.63
CA TYR A 73 -3.60 -15.36 3.01
C TYR A 73 -2.60 -16.35 2.41
N LYS A 74 -2.53 -17.56 2.98
CA LYS A 74 -1.66 -18.65 2.52
C LYS A 74 -1.99 -19.14 1.12
#